data_AF-A0A6I9PDF9-F1
#
_entry.id   AF-A0A6I9PDF9-F1
#
_cell.length_a   1.000
_cell.length_b   1.000
_cell.length_c   1.000
_cell.angle_alpha   90.00
_cell.angle_beta   90.00
_cell.angle_gamma   90.00
#
_symmetry.space_group_name_H-M   'P 1'
#
loop_
_entity.id
_entity.type
_entity.pdbx_description
1 polymer ?
#
loop_
_entity_poly.entity_id
_entity_poly.type
_entity_poly.pdbx_seq_one_letter_code
_entity_poly.pdbx_strand_id
1 'polypeptide(L)'
;MSEPESLRGSSARNRGGVQRVEGKLRASVEKGDYYEAHQMYRTLFFRYMSQAKHAEARELMYNGALLFFSHNQQNSAADLSMLVLEVFEKSEVKVEDELLECLAKLFSRMEPNSPERVAFVSRALKWSTGGPGKLGHPKLHQLLAVTLWKGNMDQQCDPVYRVITHV
;
A
#
# COMPACT_ATOMS: atom_id res chain seq x y z
N MET A 1 -12.31 3.38 -51.10
CA MET A 1 -12.86 3.52 -49.73
C MET A 1 -12.97 2.14 -49.13
N SER A 2 -12.71 2.06 -47.82
CA SER A 2 -12.98 0.94 -46.90
C SER A 2 -11.82 -0.03 -46.63
N GLU A 3 -10.98 0.35 -45.66
CA GLU A 3 -10.38 -0.60 -44.71
C GLU A 3 -11.44 -1.02 -43.67
N PRO A 4 -11.30 -2.18 -43.02
CA PRO A 4 -11.84 -2.38 -41.69
C PRO A 4 -10.77 -2.68 -40.63
N GLU A 5 -11.01 -2.07 -39.47
CA GLU A 5 -10.27 -2.08 -38.22
C GLU A 5 -9.90 -3.48 -37.68
N SER A 6 -8.68 -3.59 -37.14
CA SER A 6 -8.29 -4.66 -36.21
C SER A 6 -7.63 -4.07 -34.97
N LEU A 7 -8.44 -3.69 -33.97
CA LEU A 7 -7.95 -3.35 -32.62
C LEU A 7 -8.90 -3.91 -31.54
N ARG A 8 -8.84 -5.23 -31.29
CA ARG A 8 -9.37 -5.84 -30.05
C ARG A 8 -8.62 -7.13 -29.74
N GLY A 9 -7.50 -7.05 -29.02
CA GLY A 9 -6.73 -8.26 -28.72
C GLY A 9 -5.68 -8.24 -27.60
N SER A 10 -5.34 -7.11 -26.98
CA SER A 10 -4.14 -7.05 -26.10
C SER A 10 -4.41 -7.11 -24.60
N SER A 11 -5.65 -6.88 -24.13
CA SER A 11 -5.91 -6.70 -22.70
C SER A 11 -6.15 -8.02 -21.92
N ALA A 12 -6.65 -9.07 -22.57
CA ALA A 12 -6.98 -10.34 -21.91
C ALA A 12 -5.75 -11.24 -21.66
N ARG A 13 -4.77 -11.26 -22.57
CA ARG A 13 -3.58 -12.12 -22.46
C ARG A 13 -2.64 -11.70 -21.32
N ASN A 14 -2.63 -10.42 -20.96
CA ASN A 14 -1.72 -9.89 -19.92
C ASN A 14 -2.18 -10.19 -18.49
N ARG A 15 -3.51 -10.28 -18.23
CA ARG A 15 -4.03 -10.55 -16.89
C ARG A 15 -3.63 -11.93 -16.36
N GLY A 16 -3.61 -12.95 -17.22
CA GLY A 16 -3.21 -14.30 -16.83
C GLY A 16 -1.74 -14.44 -16.44
N GLY A 17 -0.85 -13.55 -16.92
CA GLY A 17 0.56 -13.54 -16.52
C GLY A 17 0.77 -12.95 -15.13
N VAL A 18 0.07 -11.86 -14.80
CA VAL A 18 0.14 -11.20 -13.48
C VAL A 18 -0.38 -12.13 -12.39
N GLN A 19 -1.56 -12.74 -12.60
CA GLN A 19 -2.16 -13.68 -11.65
C GLN A 19 -1.28 -14.90 -11.37
N ARG A 20 -0.55 -15.40 -12.37
CA ARG A 20 0.42 -16.49 -12.18
C ARG A 20 1.61 -16.07 -11.33
N VAL A 21 2.09 -14.84 -11.49
CA VAL A 21 3.21 -14.31 -10.70
C VAL A 21 2.79 -14.10 -9.25
N GLU A 22 1.61 -13.52 -9.02
CA GLU A 22 1.03 -13.37 -7.67
C GLU A 22 0.87 -14.72 -6.97
N GLY A 23 0.34 -15.73 -7.68
CA GLY A 23 0.23 -17.09 -7.12
C GLY A 23 1.56 -17.69 -6.69
N LYS A 24 2.63 -17.46 -7.47
CA LYS A 24 3.99 -17.91 -7.11
C LYS A 24 4.56 -17.18 -5.90
N LEU A 25 4.39 -15.86 -5.83
CA LEU A 25 4.84 -15.08 -4.67
C LEU A 25 4.12 -15.52 -3.40
N ARG A 26 2.80 -15.73 -3.49
CA ARG A 26 2.01 -16.23 -2.37
C ARG A 26 2.50 -17.58 -1.87
N ALA A 27 2.73 -18.53 -2.78
CA ALA A 27 3.29 -19.84 -2.43
C ALA A 27 4.68 -19.73 -1.78
N SER A 28 5.52 -18.80 -2.24
CA SER A 28 6.84 -18.52 -1.65
C SER A 28 6.74 -18.04 -0.20
N VAL A 29 5.80 -17.12 0.08
CA VAL A 29 5.55 -16.64 1.45
C VAL A 29 4.96 -17.76 2.33
N GLU A 30 4.03 -18.54 1.81
CA GLU A 30 3.43 -19.69 2.51
C GLU A 30 4.48 -20.76 2.85
N LYS A 31 5.50 -20.92 2.01
CA LYS A 31 6.64 -21.82 2.23
C LYS A 31 7.66 -21.28 3.25
N GLY A 32 7.57 -19.99 3.62
CA GLY A 32 8.51 -19.34 4.53
C GLY A 32 9.74 -18.74 3.85
N ASP A 33 9.78 -18.73 2.52
CA ASP A 33 10.85 -18.11 1.72
C ASP A 33 10.63 -16.57 1.67
N TYR A 34 10.59 -15.92 2.84
CA TYR A 34 10.11 -14.55 3.01
C TYR A 34 11.02 -13.51 2.35
N TYR A 35 12.33 -13.68 2.48
CA TYR A 35 13.31 -12.75 1.92
C TYR A 35 13.25 -12.75 0.39
N GLU A 36 13.27 -13.95 -0.20
CA GLU A 36 13.17 -14.16 -1.64
C GLU A 36 11.86 -13.61 -2.18
N ALA A 37 10.75 -13.93 -1.51
CA ALA A 37 9.44 -13.39 -1.88
C ALA A 37 9.44 -11.86 -1.84
N HIS A 38 9.97 -11.24 -0.78
CA HIS A 38 10.01 -9.80 -0.61
C HIS A 38 10.85 -9.12 -1.71
N GLN A 39 12.03 -9.66 -2.03
CA GLN A 39 12.85 -9.13 -3.13
C GLN A 39 12.12 -9.23 -4.46
N MET A 40 11.42 -10.33 -4.72
CA MET A 40 10.64 -10.48 -5.94
C MET A 40 9.47 -9.50 -6.04
N TYR A 41 8.76 -9.21 -4.93
CA TYR A 41 7.76 -8.14 -4.88
C TYR A 41 8.37 -6.79 -5.29
N ARG A 42 9.52 -6.43 -4.71
CA ARG A 42 10.24 -5.16 -5.04
C ARG A 42 10.66 -5.11 -6.50
N THR A 43 11.21 -6.18 -7.05
CA THR A 43 11.60 -6.26 -8.47
C THR A 43 10.38 -6.02 -9.38
N LEU A 44 9.24 -6.64 -9.07
CA LEU A 44 8.03 -6.51 -9.87
C LEU A 44 7.41 -5.10 -9.75
N PHE A 45 7.47 -4.50 -8.56
CA PHE A 45 7.07 -3.12 -8.35
C PHE A 45 7.79 -2.17 -9.31
N PHE A 46 9.13 -2.17 -9.30
CA PHE A 46 9.89 -1.27 -10.17
C PHE A 46 9.63 -1.53 -11.65
N ARG A 47 9.46 -2.80 -12.04
CA ARG A 47 9.09 -3.19 -13.40
C ARG A 47 7.70 -2.69 -13.81
N TYR A 48 6.71 -2.71 -12.91
CA TYR A 48 5.38 -2.17 -13.21
C TYR A 48 5.37 -0.65 -13.22
N MET A 49 6.08 -0.01 -12.29
CA MET A 49 6.23 1.44 -12.28
C MET A 49 6.92 1.96 -13.54
N SER A 50 7.96 1.27 -14.04
CA SER A 50 8.62 1.64 -15.30
C SER A 50 7.74 1.44 -16.55
N GLN A 51 6.65 0.67 -16.43
CA GLN A 51 5.67 0.44 -17.49
C GLN A 51 4.40 1.30 -17.32
N ALA A 52 4.41 2.26 -16.37
CA ALA A 52 3.23 3.04 -15.98
C ALA A 52 2.00 2.20 -15.57
N LYS A 53 2.23 0.95 -15.12
CA LYS A 53 1.21 0.03 -14.61
C LYS A 53 0.93 0.28 -13.13
N HIS A 54 0.47 1.50 -12.83
CA HIS A 54 0.30 1.96 -11.46
C HIS A 54 -0.77 1.18 -10.71
N ALA A 55 -1.89 0.85 -11.37
CA ALA A 55 -2.96 0.07 -10.75
C ALA A 55 -2.48 -1.32 -10.32
N GLU A 56 -1.77 -2.03 -11.21
CA GLU A 56 -1.21 -3.35 -10.94
C GLU A 56 -0.09 -3.31 -9.90
N ALA A 57 0.79 -2.30 -9.94
CA ALA A 57 1.81 -2.10 -8.92
C ALA A 57 1.19 -1.92 -7.53
N ARG A 58 0.17 -1.05 -7.43
CA ARG A 58 -0.56 -0.81 -6.18
C ARG A 58 -1.20 -2.08 -5.65
N GLU A 59 -1.96 -2.79 -6.49
CA GLU A 59 -2.67 -4.00 -6.10
C GLU A 59 -1.69 -5.07 -5.62
N LEU A 60 -0.59 -5.29 -6.35
CA LEU A 60 0.45 -6.24 -5.99
C LEU A 60 1.10 -5.90 -4.64
N MET A 61 1.47 -4.64 -4.42
CA MET A 61 2.13 -4.21 -3.16
C MET A 61 1.17 -4.28 -1.97
N TYR A 62 -0.08 -3.85 -2.16
CA TYR A 62 -1.09 -3.88 -1.11
C TYR A 62 -1.42 -5.31 -0.67
N ASN A 63 -1.68 -6.20 -1.63
CA ASN A 63 -1.97 -7.61 -1.34
C ASN A 63 -0.74 -8.31 -0.73
N GLY A 64 0.47 -8.01 -1.24
CA GLY A 64 1.72 -8.51 -0.68
C GLY A 64 1.95 -8.06 0.77
N ALA A 65 1.72 -6.77 1.07
CA ALA A 65 1.87 -6.24 2.43
C ALA A 65 0.92 -6.95 3.40
N LEU A 66 -0.36 -7.11 3.05
CA LEU A 66 -1.33 -7.83 3.87
C LEU A 66 -0.93 -9.30 4.11
N LEU A 67 -0.35 -9.95 3.11
CA LEU A 67 0.15 -11.31 3.23
C LEU A 67 1.36 -11.39 4.17
N PHE A 68 2.34 -10.48 4.06
CA PHE A 68 3.46 -10.44 4.99
C PHE A 68 3.01 -10.13 6.43
N PHE A 69 2.02 -9.25 6.62
CA PHE A 69 1.41 -9.02 7.94
C PHE A 69 0.78 -10.29 8.50
N SER A 70 0.08 -11.10 7.70
CA SER A 70 -0.53 -12.35 8.18
C SER A 70 0.49 -13.43 8.55
N HIS A 71 1.75 -13.29 8.10
CA HIS A 71 2.88 -14.15 8.44
C HIS A 71 3.85 -13.52 9.45
N ASN A 72 3.43 -12.44 10.13
CA ASN A 72 4.22 -11.71 11.12
C ASN A 72 5.57 -11.17 10.59
N GLN A 73 5.68 -10.90 9.30
CA GLN A 73 6.86 -10.32 8.66
C GLN A 73 6.72 -8.79 8.58
N GLN A 74 6.80 -8.12 9.74
CA GLN A 74 6.51 -6.69 9.88
C GLN A 74 7.37 -5.79 8.98
N ASN A 75 8.68 -6.03 8.92
CA ASN A 75 9.60 -5.19 8.14
C ASN A 75 9.30 -5.25 6.63
N SER A 76 9.10 -6.46 6.09
CA SER A 76 8.73 -6.63 4.68
C SER A 76 7.35 -6.03 4.38
N ALA A 77 6.38 -6.24 5.28
CA ALA A 77 5.05 -5.69 5.11
C ALA A 77 5.04 -4.15 5.14
N ALA A 78 5.81 -3.53 6.03
CA ALA A 78 5.96 -2.09 6.12
C ALA A 78 6.67 -1.49 4.89
N ASP A 79 7.72 -2.14 4.39
CA ASP A 79 8.38 -1.74 3.13
C ASP A 79 7.40 -1.76 1.96
N LEU A 80 6.64 -2.85 1.78
CA LEU A 80 5.63 -2.92 0.72
C LEU A 80 4.51 -1.87 0.91
N SER A 81 4.13 -1.58 2.15
CA SER A 81 3.17 -0.50 2.46
C SER A 81 3.69 0.88 2.04
N MET A 82 4.99 1.14 2.21
CA MET A 82 5.63 2.37 1.72
C MET A 82 5.67 2.42 0.19
N LEU A 83 5.80 1.29 -0.50
CA LEU A 83 5.71 1.22 -1.96
C LEU A 83 4.29 1.51 -2.47
N VAL A 84 3.24 1.15 -1.73
CA VAL A 84 1.85 1.55 -2.05
C VAL A 84 1.73 3.08 -2.09
N LEU A 85 2.26 3.78 -1.07
CA LEU A 85 2.28 5.24 -1.03
C LEU A 85 3.09 5.84 -2.19
N GLU A 86 4.22 5.23 -2.55
CA GLU A 86 5.01 5.67 -3.70
C GLU A 86 4.24 5.57 -5.02
N VAL A 87 3.39 4.54 -5.20
CA VAL A 87 2.50 4.50 -6.37
C VAL A 87 1.56 5.71 -6.36
N PHE A 88 0.95 6.01 -5.21
CA PHE A 88 0.00 7.11 -5.14
C PHE A 88 0.62 8.47 -5.47
N GLU A 89 1.84 8.70 -4.98
CA GLU A 89 2.61 9.92 -5.26
C GLU A 89 2.97 10.04 -6.75
N LYS A 90 3.44 8.95 -7.37
CA LYS A 90 3.92 8.95 -8.76
C LYS A 90 2.83 8.87 -9.81
N SER A 91 1.63 8.39 -9.44
CA SER A 91 0.49 8.29 -10.35
C SER A 91 -0.45 9.50 -10.30
N GLU A 92 -0.16 10.48 -9.44
CA GLU A 92 -0.98 11.69 -9.23
C GLU A 92 -2.47 11.38 -9.00
N VAL A 93 -2.76 10.24 -8.38
CA VAL A 93 -4.13 9.83 -8.06
C VAL A 93 -4.77 10.82 -7.09
N LYS A 94 -6.04 11.13 -7.35
CA LYS A 94 -6.83 11.95 -6.43
C LYS A 94 -7.05 11.19 -5.14
N VAL A 95 -7.07 11.94 -4.04
CA VAL A 95 -7.42 11.38 -2.73
C VAL A 95 -8.90 10.99 -2.75
N GLU A 96 -9.16 9.69 -2.65
CA GLU A 96 -10.49 9.09 -2.65
C GLU A 96 -10.66 8.21 -1.41
N ASP A 97 -11.90 8.09 -0.95
CA ASP A 97 -12.26 7.36 0.26
C ASP A 97 -11.71 5.93 0.31
N GLU A 98 -11.78 5.23 -0.82
CA GLU A 98 -11.28 3.86 -0.99
C GLU A 98 -9.77 3.76 -0.76
N LEU A 99 -9.00 4.75 -1.20
CA LEU A 99 -7.54 4.80 -1.00
C LEU A 99 -7.21 5.09 0.47
N LEU A 100 -7.97 5.97 1.11
CA LEU A 100 -7.80 6.27 2.53
C LEU A 100 -8.09 5.04 3.40
N GLU A 101 -9.13 4.29 3.06
CA GLU A 101 -9.48 3.03 3.74
C GLU A 101 -8.41 1.96 3.54
N CYS A 102 -7.78 1.88 2.35
CA CYS A 102 -6.65 1.00 2.12
C CYS A 102 -5.45 1.35 3.03
N LEU A 103 -5.09 2.64 3.14
CA LEU A 103 -4.00 3.08 4.02
C LEU A 103 -4.30 2.81 5.50
N ALA A 104 -5.53 3.09 5.94
CA ALA A 104 -5.96 2.81 7.31
C ALA A 104 -5.90 1.30 7.62
N LYS A 105 -6.25 0.45 6.65
CA LYS A 105 -6.14 -1.00 6.80
C LYS A 105 -4.70 -1.46 6.92
N LEU A 106 -3.76 -0.94 6.12
CA LEU A 106 -2.33 -1.24 6.28
C LEU A 106 -1.83 -0.80 7.66
N PHE A 107 -2.15 0.43 8.07
CA PHE A 107 -1.81 0.97 9.39
C PHE A 107 -2.30 0.08 10.53
N SER A 108 -3.53 -0.44 10.46
CA SER A 108 -4.11 -1.32 11.48
C SER A 108 -3.37 -2.63 11.69
N ARG A 109 -2.50 -3.03 10.74
CA ARG A 109 -1.71 -4.27 10.79
C ARG A 109 -0.27 -4.07 11.24
N MET A 110 0.19 -2.83 11.30
CA MET A 110 1.55 -2.51 11.71
C MET A 110 1.74 -2.65 13.22
N GLU A 111 2.88 -3.24 13.60
CA GLU A 111 3.33 -3.31 14.99
C GLU A 111 3.22 -1.94 15.68
N PRO A 112 2.55 -1.83 16.84
CA PRO A 112 2.56 -0.62 17.66
C PRO A 112 3.98 -0.19 18.03
N ASN A 113 4.20 1.11 18.19
CA ASN A 113 5.50 1.70 18.58
C ASN A 113 6.67 1.47 17.62
N SER A 114 6.46 0.90 16.43
CA SER A 114 7.53 0.73 15.44
C SER A 114 7.86 2.05 14.72
N PRO A 115 9.14 2.31 14.41
CA PRO A 115 9.52 3.51 13.65
C PRO A 115 8.91 3.51 12.24
N GLU A 116 8.71 2.35 11.63
CA GLU A 116 8.07 2.19 10.33
C GLU A 116 6.62 2.68 10.36
N ARG A 117 5.88 2.40 11.44
CA ARG A 117 4.49 2.84 11.59
C ARG A 117 4.39 4.37 11.67
N VAL A 118 5.32 5.02 12.37
CA VAL A 118 5.41 6.48 12.44
C VAL A 118 5.75 7.08 11.08
N ALA A 119 6.73 6.51 10.38
CA ALA A 119 7.12 6.95 9.04
C ALA A 119 5.98 6.79 8.03
N PHE A 120 5.26 5.67 8.07
CA PHE A 120 4.12 5.40 7.21
C PHE A 120 3.01 6.40 7.41
N VAL A 121 2.58 6.66 8.66
CA VAL A 121 1.52 7.63 8.94
C VAL A 121 1.92 9.04 8.50
N SER A 122 3.15 9.46 8.79
CA SER A 122 3.64 10.78 8.39
C SER A 122 3.60 10.97 6.87
N ARG A 123 4.03 9.95 6.11
CA ARG A 123 4.00 9.97 4.64
C ARG A 123 2.57 9.90 4.10
N ALA A 124 1.72 9.06 4.67
CA ALA A 124 0.32 8.91 4.28
C ALA A 124 -0.48 10.21 4.47
N LEU A 125 -0.31 10.88 5.62
CA LEU A 125 -0.93 12.17 5.88
C LEU A 125 -0.46 13.22 4.88
N LYS A 126 0.86 13.32 4.67
CA LYS A 126 1.45 14.23 3.67
C LYS A 126 0.91 14.00 2.26
N TRP A 127 0.78 12.75 1.84
CA TRP A 127 0.21 12.40 0.54
C TRP A 127 -1.27 12.77 0.44
N SER A 128 -2.04 12.54 1.52
CA SER A 128 -3.47 12.82 1.57
C SER A 128 -3.82 14.31 1.57
N THR A 129 -2.81 15.18 1.67
CA THR A 129 -2.97 16.62 1.71
C THR A 129 -3.46 17.16 0.37
N GLY A 130 -4.73 17.56 0.32
CA GLY A 130 -5.36 18.20 -0.85
C GLY A 130 -4.98 19.67 -1.07
N GLY A 131 -3.71 20.05 -0.86
CA GLY A 131 -3.18 21.40 -1.11
C GLY A 131 -2.38 22.03 0.05
N PRO A 132 -1.63 23.10 -0.21
CA PRO A 132 -0.74 23.73 0.76
C PRO A 132 -1.48 24.21 2.03
N GLY A 133 -0.84 24.05 3.19
CA GLY A 133 -1.36 24.51 4.49
C GLY A 133 -2.30 23.54 5.22
N LYS A 134 -2.62 22.38 4.64
CA LYS A 134 -3.43 21.33 5.30
C LYS A 134 -2.53 20.24 5.89
N LEU A 135 -2.92 19.70 7.05
CA LEU A 135 -2.14 18.71 7.82
C LEU A 135 -2.50 17.25 7.50
N GLY A 136 -3.20 17.02 6.38
CA GLY A 136 -3.69 15.71 5.95
C GLY A 136 -5.19 15.72 5.69
N HIS A 137 -5.72 14.65 5.12
CA HIS A 137 -7.14 14.52 4.82
C HIS A 137 -7.94 14.22 6.10
N PRO A 138 -9.01 14.96 6.44
CA PRO A 138 -9.77 14.75 7.68
C PRO A 138 -10.29 13.32 7.87
N LYS A 139 -10.76 12.68 6.80
CA LYS A 139 -11.20 11.28 6.84
C LYS A 139 -10.04 10.32 7.18
N LEU A 140 -8.81 10.60 6.73
CA LEU A 140 -7.67 9.77 7.09
C LEU A 140 -7.35 9.91 8.59
N HIS A 141 -7.34 11.14 9.14
CA HIS A 141 -7.20 11.34 10.59
C HIS A 141 -8.25 10.57 11.37
N GLN A 142 -9.52 10.63 10.95
CA GLN A 142 -10.61 9.90 11.60
C GLN A 142 -10.37 8.39 11.58
N LEU A 143 -10.01 7.81 10.43
CA LEU A 143 -9.76 6.38 10.29
C LEU A 143 -8.58 5.91 11.16
N LEU A 144 -7.49 6.69 11.19
CA LEU A 144 -6.32 6.39 12.02
C LEU A 144 -6.66 6.49 13.51
N ALA A 145 -7.40 7.53 13.92
CA ALA A 145 -7.84 7.70 15.30
C ALA A 145 -8.77 6.56 15.78
N VAL A 146 -9.73 6.13 14.94
CA VAL A 146 -10.60 4.98 15.24
C VAL A 146 -9.79 3.69 15.36
N THR A 147 -8.76 3.52 14.51
CA THR A 147 -7.88 2.35 14.56
C THR A 147 -7.06 2.31 15.84
N LEU A 148 -6.54 3.47 16.29
CA LEU A 148 -5.91 3.60 17.59
C LEU A 148 -6.90 3.24 18.70
N TRP A 149 -8.06 3.91 18.77
CA TRP A 149 -9.05 3.68 19.83
C TRP A 149 -9.46 2.20 20.01
N LYS A 150 -9.65 1.47 18.90
CA LYS A 150 -10.03 0.05 18.92
C LYS A 150 -8.92 -0.89 19.42
N GLY A 151 -7.66 -0.45 19.41
CA GLY A 151 -6.49 -1.24 19.80
C GLY A 151 -6.20 -1.33 21.30
N ASN A 152 -7.14 -0.88 22.17
CA ASN A 152 -6.99 -0.69 23.62
C ASN A 152 -6.00 0.42 24.04
N MET A 153 -6.40 1.17 25.09
CA MET A 153 -5.86 2.46 25.55
C MET A 153 -4.51 2.40 26.30
N ASP A 154 -3.57 1.54 25.95
CA ASP A 154 -2.17 1.67 26.44
C ASP A 154 -1.32 2.58 25.51
N GLN A 155 -2.00 3.42 24.72
CA GLN A 155 -1.49 4.19 23.58
C GLN A 155 -0.97 5.59 23.90
N GLN A 156 -0.97 6.01 25.17
CA GLN A 156 -0.41 7.33 25.52
C GLN A 156 1.10 7.42 25.23
N CYS A 157 1.75 6.28 24.98
CA CYS A 157 3.13 6.16 24.53
C CYS A 157 3.32 5.91 23.03
N ASP A 158 2.25 5.67 22.24
CA ASP A 158 2.39 5.45 20.79
C ASP A 158 2.83 6.77 20.12
N PRO A 159 4.01 6.84 19.50
CA PRO A 159 4.50 8.07 18.90
C PRO A 159 3.58 8.60 17.80
N VAL A 160 2.77 7.72 17.19
CA VAL A 160 1.79 8.07 16.16
C VAL A 160 0.64 8.91 16.73
N TYR A 161 0.29 8.75 18.02
CA TYR A 161 -0.78 9.52 18.65
C TYR A 161 -0.55 11.03 18.46
N ARG A 162 0.70 11.49 18.71
CA ARG A 162 1.06 12.89 18.50
C ARG A 162 0.95 13.32 17.04
N VAL A 163 1.32 12.45 16.10
CA VAL A 163 1.25 12.74 14.66
C VAL A 163 -0.21 12.88 14.19
N ILE A 164 -1.13 12.10 14.76
CA ILE A 164 -2.55 12.15 14.40
C ILE A 164 -3.28 13.33 15.05
N THR A 165 -2.92 13.70 16.29
CA THR A 165 -3.65 14.72 17.08
C THR A 165 -3.15 16.15 16.91
N HIS A 166 -1.95 16.39 16.35
CA HIS A 166 -1.44 17.76 16.13
C HIS A 166 -2.00 18.40 14.84
N VAL A 167 -3.31 18.29 14.60
CA VAL A 167 -4.05 19.02 13.56
C VAL A 167 -4.89 20.13 14.16
#